data_AF-A0A7C7YAB5-F1
#
_entry.id   AF-A0A7C7YAB5-F1
#
_cell.length_a   1.000
_cell.length_b   1.000
_cell.length_c   1.000
_cell.angle_alpha   90.00
_cell.angle_beta   90.00
_cell.angle_gamma   90.00
#
_symmetry.space_group_name_H-M   'P 1'
#
loop_
_entity.id
_entity.type
_entity.pdbx_description
1 polymer ?
#
loop_
_entity_poly.entity_id
_entity_poly.type
_entity_poly.pdbx_seq_one_letter_code
_entity_poly.pdbx_strand_id
1 'polypeptide(L)'
;MLSEKEILSFAESGHLVLPDFISDSAIQQVRNRMNELLQDFDPTAHRSIFTTDEQERNSDDHFLNSGDKIRFFFEEDAFDTGGNLRQEKELSVNKVGHALHDLDPVFDEFSRDARFGEIASELGFRNPVLIQSMYIFKQPHIGGAVDCHQDATFLITEPSSVMGFWIALEDADLENGCLWTLPGGHREGLKSLFKRTPHNTTEFETLDDTLWDDSRLVPLEGESG
;
A
#
# COMPACT_ATOMS: atom_id res chain seq x y z
N MET A 1 2.54 22.48 8.58
CA MET A 1 3.45 22.43 9.74
C MET A 1 2.76 21.74 10.89
N LEU A 2 3.39 20.69 11.39
CA LEU A 2 2.99 19.95 12.57
C LEU A 2 3.24 20.78 13.83
N SER A 3 2.31 20.69 14.77
CA SER A 3 2.48 21.14 16.13
C SER A 3 3.45 20.23 16.89
N GLU A 4 4.06 20.76 17.96
CA GLU A 4 4.90 19.97 18.87
C GLU A 4 4.15 18.75 19.42
N LYS A 5 2.84 18.88 19.67
CA LYS A 5 1.99 17.79 20.13
C LYS A 5 1.88 16.68 19.09
N GLU A 6 1.73 17.00 17.81
CA GLU A 6 1.64 16.01 16.73
C GLU A 6 2.97 15.29 16.53
N ILE A 7 4.10 16.01 16.59
CA ILE A 7 5.45 15.42 16.52
C ILE A 7 5.67 14.43 17.67
N LEU A 8 5.33 14.83 18.90
CA LEU A 8 5.44 13.95 20.07
C LEU A 8 4.50 12.74 19.96
N SER A 9 3.26 12.95 19.50
CA SER A 9 2.30 11.87 19.28
C SER A 9 2.84 10.86 18.27
N PHE A 10 3.35 11.30 17.12
CA PHE A 10 3.94 10.41 16.12
C PHE A 10 5.12 9.62 16.68
N ALA A 11 6.00 10.28 17.43
CA ALA A 11 7.13 9.60 18.07
C ALA A 11 6.68 8.52 19.06
N GLU A 12 5.59 8.76 19.79
CA GLU A 12 5.00 7.87 20.79
C GLU A 12 4.21 6.70 20.21
N SER A 13 3.33 6.97 19.26
CA SER A 13 2.38 6.00 18.72
C SER A 13 2.87 5.29 17.46
N GLY A 14 3.85 5.85 16.74
CA GLY A 14 4.34 5.34 15.46
C GLY A 14 3.45 5.68 14.25
N HIS A 15 2.40 6.47 14.44
CA HIS A 15 1.50 6.94 13.39
C HIS A 15 0.93 8.32 13.73
N LEU A 16 0.41 9.01 12.72
CA LEU A 16 -0.26 10.30 12.91
C LEU A 16 -1.39 10.42 11.88
N VAL A 17 -2.57 10.83 12.34
CA VAL A 17 -3.72 11.11 11.49
C VAL A 17 -3.81 12.62 11.30
N LEU A 18 -3.81 13.06 10.05
CA LEU A 18 -3.94 14.47 9.66
C LEU A 18 -5.23 14.60 8.83
N PRO A 19 -6.35 15.02 9.42
CA PRO A 19 -7.59 15.21 8.67
C PRO A 19 -7.48 16.45 7.78
N ASP A 20 -8.26 16.48 6.69
CA ASP A 20 -8.31 17.58 5.73
C ASP A 20 -6.93 17.90 5.13
N PHE A 21 -6.06 16.88 5.02
CA PHE A 21 -4.68 17.10 4.63
C PHE A 21 -4.56 17.34 3.13
N ILE A 22 -5.34 16.64 2.31
CA ILE A 22 -5.42 16.77 0.86
C ILE A 22 -6.80 17.32 0.47
N SER A 23 -6.82 18.26 -0.48
CA SER A 23 -8.08 18.85 -0.95
C SER A 23 -8.88 17.87 -1.82
N ASP A 24 -10.21 17.94 -1.76
CA ASP A 24 -11.15 17.20 -2.60
C ASP A 24 -10.79 17.24 -4.10
N SER A 25 -10.34 18.39 -4.61
CA SER A 25 -9.98 18.52 -6.02
C SER A 25 -8.79 17.64 -6.39
N ALA A 26 -7.79 17.51 -5.51
CA ALA A 26 -6.62 16.67 -5.74
C ALA A 26 -7.00 15.18 -5.62
N ILE A 27 -7.84 14.83 -4.64
CA ILE A 27 -8.42 13.49 -4.51
C ILE A 27 -9.18 13.11 -5.79
N GLN A 28 -10.09 13.97 -6.26
CA GLN A 28 -10.87 13.70 -7.46
C GLN A 28 -9.98 13.56 -8.71
N GLN A 29 -8.88 14.32 -8.80
CA GLN A 29 -7.94 14.24 -9.90
C GLN A 29 -7.25 12.86 -9.98
N VAL A 30 -6.70 12.35 -8.86
CA VAL A 30 -6.06 11.03 -8.85
C VAL A 30 -7.07 9.91 -9.06
N ARG A 31 -8.29 10.04 -8.54
CA ARG A 31 -9.37 9.07 -8.75
C ARG A 31 -9.84 8.99 -10.20
N ASN A 32 -10.05 10.14 -10.83
CA ASN A 32 -10.38 10.21 -12.25
C ASN A 32 -9.29 9.57 -13.09
N ARG A 33 -8.02 9.88 -12.77
CA ARG A 33 -6.90 9.30 -13.49
C ARG A 33 -6.82 7.78 -13.31
N MET A 34 -7.06 7.27 -12.11
CA MET A 34 -7.10 5.82 -11.87
C MET A 34 -8.22 5.14 -12.66
N ASN A 35 -9.39 5.77 -12.78
CA ASN A 35 -10.48 5.25 -13.59
C ASN A 35 -10.11 5.17 -15.07
N GLU A 36 -9.41 6.16 -15.62
CA GLU A 36 -8.88 6.11 -16.99
C GLU A 36 -7.88 4.94 -17.16
N LEU A 37 -6.94 4.80 -16.22
CA LEU A 37 -5.97 3.70 -16.23
C LEU A 37 -6.64 2.33 -16.18
N LEU A 38 -7.69 2.16 -15.38
CA LEU A 38 -8.48 0.93 -15.31
C LEU A 38 -9.23 0.64 -16.61
N GLN A 39 -9.80 1.66 -17.25
CA GLN A 39 -10.51 1.51 -18.53
C GLN A 39 -9.56 1.03 -19.63
N ASP A 40 -8.36 1.62 -19.71
CA ASP A 40 -7.35 1.31 -20.72
C ASP A 40 -6.61 -0.01 -20.47
N PHE A 41 -6.65 -0.52 -19.24
CA PHE A 41 -5.98 -1.77 -18.86
C PHE A 41 -6.65 -3.01 -19.48
N ASP A 42 -5.84 -3.87 -20.12
CA ASP A 42 -6.26 -5.18 -20.61
C ASP A 42 -5.96 -6.29 -19.58
N PRO A 43 -6.98 -6.85 -18.91
CA PRO A 43 -6.79 -7.92 -17.92
C PRO A 43 -6.34 -9.25 -18.54
N THR A 44 -6.39 -9.39 -19.87
CA THR A 44 -6.04 -10.63 -20.59
C THR A 44 -4.60 -10.65 -21.10
N ALA A 45 -3.95 -9.49 -21.20
CA ALA A 45 -2.56 -9.37 -21.67
C ALA A 45 -1.54 -10.15 -20.79
N HIS A 46 -1.94 -10.54 -19.57
CA HIS A 46 -1.13 -11.32 -18.63
C HIS A 46 -1.77 -12.67 -18.24
N ARG A 47 -2.82 -13.13 -18.95
CA ARG A 47 -3.42 -14.46 -18.72
C ARG A 47 -2.53 -15.56 -19.29
N SER A 48 -1.53 -15.94 -18.50
CA SER A 48 -0.79 -17.19 -18.68
C SER A 48 -1.67 -18.32 -18.09
N ILE A 49 -2.50 -18.97 -18.91
CA ILE A 49 -3.27 -20.17 -18.50
C ILE A 49 -2.27 -21.31 -18.29
N PHE A 50 -1.79 -21.47 -17.05
CA PHE A 50 -0.85 -22.53 -16.68
C PHE A 50 -1.09 -23.03 -15.26
N THR A 51 -0.68 -24.27 -15.00
CA THR A 51 -0.88 -25.03 -13.76
C THR A 51 -0.38 -24.30 -12.51
N THR A 52 -0.88 -24.68 -11.33
CA THR A 52 -0.64 -24.02 -10.02
C THR A 52 0.80 -23.56 -9.77
N ASP A 53 1.80 -24.40 -10.07
CA ASP A 53 3.22 -24.08 -9.84
C ASP A 53 3.78 -23.01 -10.82
N GLU A 54 3.24 -22.94 -12.04
CA GLU A 54 3.60 -21.92 -13.03
C GLU A 54 2.84 -20.61 -12.78
N GLN A 55 1.65 -20.68 -12.18
CA GLN A 55 0.92 -19.51 -11.69
C GLN A 55 1.67 -18.80 -10.57
N GLU A 56 2.15 -19.53 -9.55
CA GLU A 56 2.94 -18.94 -8.45
C GLU A 56 4.21 -18.26 -8.98
N ARG A 57 4.96 -18.91 -9.88
CA ARG A 57 6.19 -18.35 -10.45
C ARG A 57 5.96 -17.15 -11.37
N ASN A 58 4.93 -17.18 -12.20
CA ASN A 58 4.61 -16.04 -13.07
C ASN A 58 4.04 -14.86 -12.27
N SER A 59 3.30 -15.14 -11.21
CA SER A 59 2.85 -14.12 -10.25
C SER A 59 4.04 -13.47 -9.55
N ASP A 60 5.00 -14.27 -9.06
CA ASP A 60 6.25 -13.79 -8.48
C ASP A 60 7.05 -12.92 -9.45
N ASP A 61 7.20 -13.32 -10.72
CA ASP A 61 7.93 -12.50 -11.71
C ASP A 61 7.18 -11.21 -12.08
N HIS A 62 5.85 -11.26 -12.19
CA HIS A 62 5.02 -10.08 -12.38
C HIS A 62 5.09 -9.13 -11.18
N PHE A 63 5.20 -9.65 -9.97
CA PHE A 63 5.36 -8.82 -8.78
C PHE A 63 6.80 -8.28 -8.66
N LEU A 64 7.82 -9.13 -8.73
CA LEU A 64 9.22 -8.77 -8.52
C LEU A 64 9.76 -7.76 -9.55
N ASN A 65 9.21 -7.74 -10.76
CA ASN A 65 9.60 -6.79 -11.81
C ASN A 65 8.63 -5.58 -11.95
N SER A 66 7.81 -5.33 -10.93
CA SER A 66 6.83 -4.23 -10.95
C SER A 66 7.32 -2.92 -10.32
N GLY A 67 8.49 -2.94 -9.67
CA GLY A 67 9.03 -1.80 -8.91
C GLY A 67 9.19 -0.50 -9.71
N ASP A 68 9.41 -0.62 -11.02
CA ASP A 68 9.58 0.50 -11.96
C ASP A 68 8.52 0.47 -13.07
N LYS A 69 7.31 -0.02 -12.74
CA LYS A 69 6.16 -0.14 -13.65
C LYS A 69 4.86 0.29 -12.96
N ILE A 70 3.83 0.51 -13.79
CA ILE A 70 2.43 0.55 -13.37
C ILE A 70 1.82 -0.81 -13.77
N ARG A 71 1.48 -1.63 -12.78
CA ARG A 71 0.93 -2.98 -12.92
C ARG A 71 -0.30 -3.12 -12.02
N PHE A 72 -1.23 -3.94 -12.47
CA PHE A 72 -2.51 -4.18 -11.82
C PHE A 72 -2.48 -5.55 -11.16
N PHE A 73 -2.88 -5.61 -9.90
CA PHE A 73 -2.94 -6.81 -9.09
C PHE A 73 -4.38 -7.05 -8.71
N PHE A 74 -4.90 -8.24 -9.01
CA PHE A 74 -6.28 -8.61 -8.77
C PHE A 74 -6.48 -9.12 -7.34
N GLU A 75 -7.73 -9.06 -6.86
CA GLU A 75 -8.16 -9.80 -5.67
C GLU A 75 -8.01 -11.31 -5.89
N GLU A 76 -7.71 -12.05 -4.83
CA GLU A 76 -7.55 -13.52 -4.89
C GLU A 76 -8.84 -14.18 -5.41
N ASP A 77 -10.00 -13.68 -4.97
CA ASP A 77 -11.33 -14.17 -5.35
C ASP A 77 -11.88 -13.55 -6.65
N ALA A 78 -11.09 -12.76 -7.39
CA ALA A 78 -11.53 -12.13 -8.64
C ALA A 78 -11.85 -13.15 -9.74
N PHE A 79 -11.22 -14.33 -9.71
CA PHE A 79 -11.31 -15.33 -10.77
C PHE A 79 -12.08 -16.59 -10.34
N ASP A 80 -12.82 -17.19 -11.27
CA ASP A 80 -13.38 -18.53 -11.11
C ASP A 80 -12.33 -19.63 -11.35
N THR A 81 -12.70 -20.89 -11.13
CA THR A 81 -11.82 -22.04 -11.37
C THR A 81 -11.44 -22.24 -12.84
N GLY A 82 -12.14 -21.56 -13.77
CA GLY A 82 -11.84 -21.51 -15.19
C GLY A 82 -10.95 -20.32 -15.60
N GLY A 83 -10.51 -19.48 -14.65
CA GLY A 83 -9.69 -18.30 -14.90
C GLY A 83 -10.46 -17.11 -15.49
N ASN A 84 -11.79 -17.10 -15.41
CA ASN A 84 -12.61 -15.97 -15.84
C ASN A 84 -12.91 -15.04 -14.67
N LEU A 85 -13.06 -13.74 -14.96
CA LEU A 85 -13.46 -12.78 -13.94
C LEU A 85 -14.89 -13.07 -13.47
N ARG A 86 -15.11 -13.03 -12.15
CA ARG A 86 -16.44 -13.22 -11.54
C ARG A 86 -17.30 -11.96 -11.60
N GLN A 87 -16.66 -10.79 -11.76
CA GLN A 87 -17.30 -9.48 -11.84
C GLN A 87 -16.54 -8.56 -12.81
N GLU A 88 -17.03 -7.33 -12.99
CA GLU A 88 -16.38 -6.32 -13.83
C GLU A 88 -14.93 -6.10 -13.41
N LYS A 89 -14.03 -5.90 -14.38
CA LYS A 89 -12.57 -5.84 -14.14
C LYS A 89 -12.21 -4.72 -13.15
N GLU A 90 -12.92 -3.60 -13.21
CA GLU A 90 -12.73 -2.42 -12.37
C GLU A 90 -13.05 -2.73 -10.91
N LEU A 91 -13.90 -3.73 -10.67
CA LEU A 91 -14.26 -4.21 -9.33
C LEU A 91 -13.41 -5.41 -8.89
N SER A 92 -12.47 -5.87 -9.71
CA SER A 92 -11.64 -7.06 -9.43
C SER A 92 -10.18 -6.74 -9.11
N VAL A 93 -9.76 -5.49 -9.30
CA VAL A 93 -8.39 -5.04 -8.98
C VAL A 93 -8.31 -4.73 -7.49
N ASN A 94 -7.33 -5.35 -6.81
CA ASN A 94 -6.98 -5.07 -5.41
C ASN A 94 -6.08 -3.84 -5.31
N LYS A 95 -5.05 -3.73 -6.16
CA LYS A 95 -4.13 -2.61 -6.15
C LYS A 95 -3.46 -2.35 -7.49
N VAL A 96 -2.95 -1.15 -7.66
CA VAL A 96 -2.07 -0.75 -8.77
C VAL A 96 -0.76 -0.22 -8.21
N GLY A 97 0.37 -0.71 -8.71
CA GLY A 97 1.70 -0.35 -8.23
C GLY A 97 2.81 -0.70 -9.23
N HIS A 98 4.07 -0.39 -8.98
CA HIS A 98 4.60 0.25 -7.78
C HIS A 98 5.24 1.63 -8.05
N ALA A 99 5.16 2.12 -9.30
CA ALA A 99 5.80 3.37 -9.75
C ALA A 99 4.80 4.39 -10.34
N LEU A 100 3.56 4.45 -9.85
CA LEU A 100 2.60 5.50 -10.23
C LEU A 100 3.21 6.90 -10.04
N HIS A 101 3.89 7.13 -8.91
CA HIS A 101 4.56 8.39 -8.57
C HIS A 101 5.69 8.83 -9.51
N ASP A 102 6.22 7.93 -10.35
CA ASP A 102 7.32 8.23 -11.28
C ASP A 102 6.86 8.21 -12.75
N LEU A 103 5.82 7.44 -13.06
CA LEU A 103 5.44 7.12 -14.44
C LEU A 103 4.13 7.74 -14.90
N ASP A 104 3.24 8.13 -13.99
CA ASP A 104 1.99 8.82 -14.33
C ASP A 104 2.05 10.29 -13.90
N PRO A 105 1.87 11.26 -14.81
CA PRO A 105 2.01 12.68 -14.49
C PRO A 105 1.10 13.20 -13.37
N VAL A 106 -0.11 12.64 -13.24
CA VAL A 106 -1.05 13.08 -12.19
C VAL A 106 -0.59 12.56 -10.82
N PHE A 107 -0.12 11.32 -10.77
CA PHE A 107 0.40 10.73 -9.54
C PHE A 107 1.77 11.27 -9.16
N ASP A 108 2.61 11.67 -10.12
CA ASP A 108 3.87 12.39 -9.88
C ASP A 108 3.61 13.74 -9.22
N GLU A 109 2.73 14.55 -9.80
CA GLU A 109 2.33 15.85 -9.21
C GLU A 109 1.76 15.67 -7.80
N PHE A 110 0.85 14.70 -7.62
CA PHE A 110 0.25 14.41 -6.32
C PHE A 110 1.30 13.97 -5.29
N SER A 111 2.15 13.00 -5.65
CA SER A 111 3.11 12.39 -4.72
C SER A 111 4.27 13.32 -4.36
N ARG A 112 4.51 14.36 -5.17
CA ARG A 112 5.54 15.37 -4.96
C ARG A 112 4.98 16.71 -4.46
N ASP A 113 3.75 16.71 -3.96
CA ASP A 113 3.22 17.83 -3.21
C ASP A 113 4.16 18.19 -2.06
N ALA A 114 4.50 19.49 -1.95
CA ALA A 114 5.49 19.99 -1.01
C ALA A 114 5.15 19.63 0.45
N ARG A 115 3.85 19.49 0.78
CA ARG A 115 3.40 19.14 2.13
C ARG A 115 3.99 17.82 2.62
N PHE A 116 4.11 16.80 1.76
CA PHE A 116 4.71 15.51 2.16
C PHE A 116 6.18 15.66 2.56
N GLY A 117 6.95 16.44 1.77
CA GLY A 117 8.35 16.73 2.06
C GLY A 117 8.53 17.56 3.33
N GLU A 118 7.63 18.51 3.58
CA GLU A 118 7.60 19.31 4.81
C GLU A 118 7.36 18.43 6.04
N ILE A 119 6.33 17.57 6.01
CA ILE A 119 6.04 16.60 7.09
C ILE A 119 7.24 15.69 7.34
N ALA A 120 7.82 15.12 6.29
CA ALA A 120 9.01 14.27 6.42
C ALA A 120 10.17 15.03 7.07
N SER A 121 10.42 16.27 6.65
CA SER A 121 11.47 17.11 7.24
C SER A 121 11.22 17.42 8.71
N GLU A 122 9.99 17.74 9.10
CA GLU A 122 9.61 18.03 10.50
C GLU A 122 9.76 16.78 11.38
N LEU A 123 9.56 15.59 10.82
CA LEU A 123 9.78 14.30 11.47
C LEU A 123 11.26 13.81 11.40
N GLY A 124 12.17 14.64 10.87
CA GLY A 124 13.61 14.42 10.93
C GLY A 124 14.25 13.79 9.69
N PHE A 125 13.49 13.57 8.61
CA PHE A 125 14.03 13.11 7.33
C PHE A 125 14.79 14.24 6.64
N ARG A 126 15.97 13.95 6.08
CA ARG A 126 16.84 14.99 5.48
C ARG A 126 16.80 15.04 3.96
N ASN A 127 16.71 13.88 3.33
CA ASN A 127 16.69 13.75 1.88
C ASN A 127 15.69 12.63 1.52
N PRO A 128 14.39 12.84 1.79
CA PRO A 128 13.37 11.85 1.51
C PRO A 128 13.31 11.58 0.00
N VAL A 129 13.18 10.31 -0.37
CA VAL A 129 12.95 9.86 -1.73
C VAL A 129 11.72 8.96 -1.77
N LEU A 130 10.99 8.99 -2.87
CA LEU A 130 9.90 8.05 -3.11
C LEU A 130 10.51 6.75 -3.64
N ILE A 131 10.22 5.64 -2.98
CA ILE A 131 10.73 4.31 -3.36
C ILE A 131 9.61 3.40 -3.90
N GLN A 132 8.35 3.74 -3.61
CA GLN A 132 7.18 2.97 -3.96
C GLN A 132 5.92 3.82 -3.82
N SER A 133 4.94 3.62 -4.70
CA SER A 133 3.57 4.11 -4.54
C SER A 133 2.58 3.03 -4.95
N MET A 134 1.47 2.92 -4.22
CA MET A 134 0.37 2.03 -4.57
C MET A 134 -0.95 2.80 -4.51
N TYR A 135 -1.86 2.46 -5.43
CA TYR A 135 -3.27 2.76 -5.30
C TYR A 135 -3.97 1.49 -4.82
N ILE A 136 -4.56 1.53 -3.63
CA ILE A 136 -5.20 0.37 -3.01
C ILE A 136 -6.71 0.52 -3.16
N PHE A 137 -7.34 -0.50 -3.72
CA PHE A 137 -8.78 -0.64 -3.74
C PHE A 137 -9.20 -1.50 -2.54
N LYS A 138 -10.35 -1.17 -1.97
CA LYS A 138 -11.08 -2.04 -1.04
C LYS A 138 -12.40 -2.40 -1.71
N GLN A 139 -12.30 -3.34 -2.65
CA GLN A 139 -13.45 -3.70 -3.48
C GLN A 139 -14.60 -4.19 -2.59
N PRO A 140 -15.86 -3.77 -2.87
CA PRO A 140 -16.99 -4.20 -2.08
C PRO A 140 -17.12 -5.72 -2.16
N HIS A 141 -17.36 -6.33 -1.00
CA HIS A 141 -17.57 -7.78 -0.79
C HIS A 141 -16.36 -8.70 -0.99
N ILE A 142 -15.41 -8.36 -1.87
CA ILE A 142 -14.24 -9.20 -2.18
C ILE A 142 -12.90 -8.57 -1.78
N GLY A 143 -12.90 -7.36 -1.22
CA GLY A 143 -11.69 -6.67 -0.82
C GLY A 143 -10.92 -7.46 0.24
N GLY A 144 -9.74 -7.96 -0.12
CA GLY A 144 -8.92 -8.79 0.77
C GLY A 144 -8.58 -8.10 2.09
N ALA A 145 -8.63 -8.84 3.20
CA ALA A 145 -8.07 -8.41 4.46
C ALA A 145 -6.55 -8.29 4.33
N VAL A 146 -5.97 -7.31 5.02
CA VAL A 146 -4.51 -7.17 5.11
C VAL A 146 -4.13 -7.52 6.54
N ASP A 147 -3.35 -8.59 6.70
CA ASP A 147 -2.89 -9.03 8.01
C ASP A 147 -1.97 -7.99 8.66
N CYS A 148 -1.91 -8.02 9.99
CA CYS A 148 -1.06 -7.10 10.74
C CYS A 148 0.42 -7.32 10.40
N HIS A 149 1.09 -6.26 9.93
CA HIS A 149 2.47 -6.29 9.47
C HIS A 149 3.19 -4.96 9.73
N GLN A 150 4.50 -4.95 9.43
CA GLN A 150 5.33 -3.75 9.44
C GLN A 150 5.85 -3.53 8.01
N ASP A 151 5.79 -2.31 7.48
CA ASP A 151 6.32 -2.01 6.13
C ASP A 151 7.81 -2.36 6.01
N ALA A 152 8.57 -2.23 7.09
CA ALA A 152 9.99 -2.60 7.16
C ALA A 152 10.25 -4.11 6.93
N THR A 153 9.22 -4.96 7.02
CA THR A 153 9.29 -6.38 6.59
C THR A 153 9.58 -6.47 5.09
N PHE A 154 9.03 -5.55 4.30
CA PHE A 154 9.15 -5.52 2.85
C PHE A 154 10.17 -4.49 2.34
N LEU A 155 10.35 -3.38 3.08
CA LEU A 155 11.18 -2.24 2.71
C LEU A 155 12.28 -2.01 3.76
N ILE A 156 13.20 -2.96 3.90
CA ILE A 156 14.25 -2.89 4.92
C ILE A 156 15.34 -1.86 4.60
N THR A 157 15.76 -1.12 5.61
CA THR A 157 16.93 -0.21 5.61
C THR A 157 17.69 -0.31 6.93
N GLU A 158 18.99 0.01 6.90
CA GLU A 158 19.86 -0.01 8.08
C GLU A 158 20.57 1.34 8.26
N PRO A 159 20.22 2.15 9.29
CA PRO A 159 19.09 2.00 10.21
C PRO A 159 17.72 2.18 9.52
N SER A 160 16.63 1.80 10.19
CA SER A 160 15.27 1.98 9.66
C SER A 160 15.00 3.45 9.32
N SER A 161 14.58 3.69 8.08
CA SER A 161 14.45 5.02 7.49
C SER A 161 13.30 5.12 6.49
N VAL A 162 12.32 4.23 6.58
CA VAL A 162 11.12 4.24 5.73
C VAL A 162 9.93 4.79 6.51
N MET A 163 9.13 5.62 5.85
CA MET A 163 7.88 6.17 6.38
C MET A 163 6.81 6.05 5.31
N GLY A 164 5.64 5.54 5.69
CA GLY A 164 4.47 5.47 4.82
C GLY A 164 3.61 6.72 4.91
N PHE A 165 3.15 7.20 3.77
CA PHE A 165 2.01 8.13 3.69
C PHE A 165 0.83 7.36 3.14
N TRP A 166 -0.26 7.32 3.91
CA TRP A 166 -1.53 6.74 3.49
C TRP A 166 -2.56 7.86 3.39
N ILE A 167 -3.24 7.94 2.24
CA ILE A 167 -4.23 8.97 1.96
C ILE A 167 -5.57 8.29 1.72
N ALA A 168 -6.59 8.69 2.47
CA ALA A 168 -7.98 8.33 2.23
C ALA A 168 -8.45 9.03 0.94
N LEU A 169 -8.67 8.26 -0.13
CA LEU A 169 -9.29 8.76 -1.37
C LEU A 169 -10.83 8.68 -1.32
N GLU A 170 -11.33 7.95 -0.34
CA GLU A 170 -12.72 7.76 0.07
C GLU A 170 -12.74 7.74 1.59
N ASP A 171 -13.89 8.09 2.19
CA ASP A 171 -14.10 7.90 3.62
C ASP A 171 -13.77 6.45 3.99
N ALA A 172 -12.98 6.27 5.05
CA ALA A 172 -12.53 4.99 5.53
C ALA A 172 -13.05 4.77 6.95
N ASP A 173 -13.86 3.74 7.13
CA ASP A 173 -14.52 3.41 8.38
C ASP A 173 -14.41 1.90 8.71
N LEU A 174 -14.98 1.51 9.85
CA LEU A 174 -15.01 0.11 10.27
C LEU A 174 -15.77 -0.82 9.30
N GLU A 175 -16.71 -0.30 8.51
CA GLU A 175 -17.55 -1.10 7.61
C GLU A 175 -16.86 -1.36 6.25
N ASN A 176 -16.02 -0.43 5.80
CA ASN A 176 -15.33 -0.51 4.51
C ASN A 176 -13.83 -0.84 4.58
N GLY A 177 -13.30 -1.02 5.80
CA GLY A 177 -11.96 -1.54 6.04
C GLY A 177 -10.90 -0.46 6.23
N CYS A 178 -11.16 0.48 7.14
CA CYS A 178 -10.17 1.43 7.63
C CYS A 178 -8.89 0.75 8.13
N LEU A 179 -7.82 1.53 8.26
CA LEU A 179 -6.60 1.03 8.86
C LEU A 179 -6.80 0.69 10.33
N TRP A 180 -6.00 -0.25 10.82
CA TRP A 180 -5.79 -0.52 12.23
C TRP A 180 -4.31 -0.41 12.53
N THR A 181 -3.97 0.14 13.68
CA THR A 181 -2.58 0.30 14.11
C THR A 181 -2.40 -0.19 15.54
N LEU A 182 -1.17 -0.58 15.86
CA LEU A 182 -0.74 -0.90 17.21
C LEU A 182 0.08 0.29 17.75
N PRO A 183 -0.49 1.19 18.57
CA PRO A 183 0.24 2.34 19.07
C PRO A 183 1.50 1.89 19.84
N GLY A 184 2.65 2.43 19.45
CA GLY A 184 3.95 2.09 20.02
C GLY A 184 4.59 0.82 19.46
N GLY A 185 3.89 0.07 18.59
CA GLY A 185 4.35 -1.19 18.00
C GLY A 185 5.64 -1.05 17.16
N HIS A 186 5.91 0.14 16.62
CA HIS A 186 7.16 0.46 15.91
C HIS A 186 8.43 0.32 16.76
N ARG A 187 8.29 0.20 18.09
CA ARG A 187 9.39 0.02 19.04
C ARG A 187 9.60 -1.43 19.47
N GLU A 188 8.73 -2.36 19.05
CA GLU A 188 8.76 -3.76 19.46
C GLU A 188 9.74 -4.61 18.62
N GLY A 189 10.52 -3.97 17.74
CA GLY A 189 11.42 -4.67 16.82
C GLY A 189 10.68 -5.17 15.57
N LEU A 190 11.44 -5.71 14.63
CA LEU A 190 10.89 -6.24 13.38
C LEU A 190 10.58 -7.73 13.54
N LYS A 191 9.36 -8.16 13.21
CA LYS A 191 8.94 -9.56 13.39
C LYS A 191 9.33 -10.49 12.26
N SER A 192 9.40 -10.00 11.03
CA SER A 192 9.72 -10.82 9.87
C SER A 192 10.37 -10.01 8.75
N LEU A 193 11.03 -10.73 7.83
CA LEU A 193 11.59 -10.19 6.59
C LEU A 193 11.00 -10.92 5.40
N PHE A 194 10.56 -10.16 4.40
CA PHE A 194 10.21 -10.67 3.09
C PHE A 194 11.41 -10.52 2.15
N LYS A 195 11.92 -11.63 1.63
CA LYS A 195 13.17 -11.66 0.87
C LYS A 195 12.95 -12.24 -0.52
N ARG A 196 13.66 -11.66 -1.49
CA ARG A 196 13.86 -12.29 -2.79
C ARG A 196 14.98 -13.32 -2.69
N THR A 197 14.70 -14.56 -3.08
CA THR A 197 15.69 -15.64 -3.05
C THR A 197 16.64 -15.54 -4.26
N PRO A 198 17.79 -16.23 -4.23
CA PRO A 198 18.68 -16.35 -5.40
C PRO A 198 18.01 -16.99 -6.63
N HIS A 199 16.88 -17.68 -6.46
CA HIS A 199 16.12 -18.35 -7.52
C HIS A 199 15.00 -17.51 -8.11
N ASN A 200 14.98 -16.21 -7.80
CA ASN A 200 13.95 -15.27 -8.26
C ASN A 200 12.53 -15.61 -7.78
N THR A 201 12.43 -16.16 -6.58
CA THR A 201 11.17 -16.36 -5.84
C THR A 201 11.17 -15.50 -4.59
N THR A 202 10.11 -15.58 -3.80
CA THR A 202 10.03 -14.87 -2.52
C THR A 202 9.89 -15.82 -1.33
N GLU A 203 10.37 -15.39 -0.16
CA GLU A 203 10.22 -16.13 1.10
C GLU A 203 10.12 -15.18 2.30
N PHE A 204 9.45 -15.64 3.36
CA PHE A 204 9.47 -14.99 4.66
C PHE A 204 10.49 -15.63 5.60
N GLU A 205 11.30 -14.80 6.25
CA GLU A 205 12.09 -15.17 7.42
C GLU A 205 11.41 -14.61 8.67
N THR A 206 11.12 -15.47 9.65
CA THR A 206 10.65 -15.05 10.96
C THR A 206 11.83 -14.64 11.83
N LEU A 207 11.81 -13.39 12.32
CA LEU A 207 12.80 -12.85 13.26
C LEU A 207 12.31 -12.92 14.71
N ASP A 208 11.01 -12.70 14.91
CA ASP A 208 10.31 -12.80 16.19
C ASP A 208 8.91 -13.38 15.94
N ASP A 209 8.62 -14.53 16.56
CA ASP A 209 7.34 -15.25 16.44
C ASP A 209 6.33 -14.87 17.52
N THR A 210 6.65 -13.89 18.38
CA THR A 210 5.71 -13.37 19.38
C THR A 210 4.49 -12.77 18.66
N LEU A 211 3.29 -13.19 19.06
CA LEU A 211 2.04 -12.69 18.46
C LEU A 211 1.84 -11.19 18.72
N TRP A 212 1.12 -10.55 17.81
CA TRP A 212 0.62 -9.20 18.03
C TRP A 212 -0.38 -9.19 19.19
N ASP A 213 -0.37 -8.13 19.99
CA ASP A 213 -1.38 -7.91 21.02
C ASP A 213 -2.60 -7.22 20.39
N ASP A 214 -3.47 -8.03 19.79
CA ASP A 214 -4.67 -7.54 19.09
C ASP A 214 -5.59 -6.70 19.99
N SER A 215 -5.50 -6.86 21.32
CA SER A 215 -6.30 -6.09 22.27
C SER A 215 -5.90 -4.61 22.35
N ARG A 216 -4.72 -4.26 21.84
CA ARG A 216 -4.19 -2.89 21.75
C ARG A 216 -4.40 -2.24 20.38
N LEU A 217 -4.92 -2.98 19.40
CA LEU A 217 -5.17 -2.42 18.08
C LEU A 217 -6.25 -1.34 18.16
N VAL A 218 -6.00 -0.23 17.48
CA VAL A 218 -6.95 0.89 17.38
C VAL A 218 -7.29 1.15 15.91
N PRO A 219 -8.57 1.37 15.57
CA PRO A 219 -8.96 1.73 14.22
C PRO A 219 -8.57 3.20 13.94
N LEU A 220 -8.21 3.46 12.69
CA LEU A 220 -7.94 4.79 12.15
C LEU A 220 -9.00 5.10 11.10
N GLU A 221 -10.19 5.46 11.56
CA GLU A 221 -11.25 5.98 10.70
C GLU A 221 -10.94 7.42 10.28
N GLY A 222 -11.32 7.79 9.07
CA GLY A 222 -11.06 9.13 8.54
C GLY A 222 -11.89 9.42 7.30
N GLU A 223 -12.28 10.68 7.13
CA GLU A 223 -12.90 11.17 5.90
C GLU A 223 -11.86 11.23 4.78
N SER A 224 -12.33 11.26 3.53
CA SER A 224 -11.48 11.50 2.37
C SER A 224 -10.71 12.82 2.50
N GLY A 225 -9.40 12.82 2.24
CA GLY A 225 -8.56 14.03 2.21
C GLY A 225 -7.57 14.17 3.35
#